data_AF-A0A7V9HNL3-F1
#
_entry.id   AF-A0A7V9HNL3-F1
#
_cell.length_a   1.000
_cell.length_b   1.000
_cell.length_c   1.000
_cell.angle_alpha   90.00
_cell.angle_beta   90.00
_cell.angle_gamma   90.00
#
_symmetry.space_group_name_H-M   'P 1'
#
loop_
_entity.id
_entity.type
_entity.pdbx_description
1 polymer ?
#
loop_
_entity_poly.entity_id
_entity_poly.type
_entity_poly.pdbx_seq_one_letter_code
_entity_poly.pdbx_strand_id
1 'polypeptide(L)'
;MARRQLTIDNDVAAELAGSGDSVLRTLEDRLDCEVYLRGNVITLDGPDESVSEGQDLIEELVGLVERGHDLDPGTVDTVSGATEAGVEPEDVLGDAVWRHRGTRLAPRTVNQKRYVDSIRAHTVTFGIGPAGTGKTFLAVAMAVAALEGRDVSRIILTRPAVEAGERLGFLPGDIQAKVDPYLRPLFDA
;
A
#
# COMPACT_ATOMS: atom_id res chain seq x y z
N MET A 1 -8.17 -8.04 -31.77
CA MET A 1 -8.42 -6.62 -31.49
C MET A 1 -9.87 -6.55 -31.09
N ALA A 2 -10.08 -6.45 -29.80
CA ALA A 2 -11.38 -6.36 -29.17
C ALA A 2 -11.58 -4.93 -28.71
N ARG A 3 -12.85 -4.52 -28.68
CA ARG A 3 -13.28 -3.28 -28.06
C ARG A 3 -14.40 -3.59 -27.10
N ARG A 4 -14.25 -3.15 -25.86
CA ARG A 4 -15.26 -3.30 -24.81
C ARG A 4 -15.67 -1.94 -24.28
N GLN A 5 -16.94 -1.79 -23.96
CA GLN A 5 -17.47 -0.60 -23.31
C GLN A 5 -18.27 -1.01 -22.08
N LEU A 6 -17.95 -0.41 -20.95
CA LEU A 6 -18.65 -0.60 -19.69
C LEU A 6 -19.28 0.73 -19.32
N THR A 7 -20.56 0.72 -19.00
CA THR A 7 -21.26 1.89 -18.46
C THR A 7 -21.34 1.72 -16.95
N ILE A 8 -20.78 2.67 -16.23
CA ILE A 8 -20.65 2.66 -14.77
C ILE A 8 -21.41 3.84 -14.17
N ASP A 9 -21.58 3.86 -12.85
CA ASP A 9 -22.17 5.03 -12.19
C ASP A 9 -21.24 6.24 -12.25
N ASN A 10 -21.81 7.45 -12.24
CA ASN A 10 -21.03 8.69 -12.34
C ASN A 10 -20.04 8.86 -11.19
N ASP A 11 -20.42 8.44 -9.98
CA ASP A 11 -19.56 8.52 -8.80
C ASP A 11 -18.36 7.56 -8.94
N VAL A 12 -18.62 6.35 -9.44
CA VAL A 12 -17.57 5.36 -9.73
C VAL A 12 -16.66 5.84 -10.86
N ALA A 13 -17.21 6.46 -11.90
CA ALA A 13 -16.43 7.05 -12.98
C ALA A 13 -15.52 8.18 -12.47
N ALA A 14 -15.99 9.00 -11.54
CA ALA A 14 -15.18 10.05 -10.93
C ALA A 14 -14.00 9.48 -10.12
N GLU A 15 -14.24 8.42 -9.33
CA GLU A 15 -13.18 7.71 -8.59
C GLU A 15 -12.17 7.01 -9.52
N LEU A 16 -12.64 6.35 -10.58
CA LEU A 16 -11.78 5.70 -11.58
C LEU A 16 -10.95 6.71 -12.39
N ALA A 17 -11.44 7.93 -12.61
CA ALA A 17 -10.60 9.00 -13.13
C ALA A 17 -9.52 9.35 -12.10
N GLY A 18 -9.94 9.61 -10.86
CA GLY A 18 -9.07 10.09 -9.79
C GLY A 18 -8.65 11.56 -9.98
N SER A 19 -8.03 12.13 -8.96
CA SER A 19 -7.59 13.54 -9.01
C SER A 19 -6.57 13.76 -10.12
N GLY A 20 -6.94 14.54 -11.13
CA GLY A 20 -6.08 14.85 -12.28
C GLY A 20 -5.77 13.61 -13.13
N ASP A 21 -6.73 12.69 -13.25
CA ASP A 21 -6.65 11.42 -14.00
C ASP A 21 -5.62 10.42 -13.44
N SER A 22 -5.28 10.53 -12.16
CA SER A 22 -4.20 9.73 -11.56
C SER A 22 -4.47 8.23 -11.60
N VAL A 23 -5.69 7.79 -11.28
CA VAL A 23 -6.09 6.37 -11.28
C VAL A 23 -6.19 5.86 -12.72
N LEU A 24 -6.79 6.64 -13.61
CA LEU A 24 -6.91 6.30 -15.03
C LEU A 24 -5.54 6.11 -15.68
N ARG A 25 -4.57 7.00 -15.42
CA ARG A 25 -3.20 6.84 -15.93
C ARG A 25 -2.53 5.58 -15.39
N THR A 26 -2.77 5.21 -14.13
CA THR A 26 -2.23 3.96 -13.58
C THR A 26 -2.84 2.73 -14.26
N LEU A 27 -4.12 2.77 -14.61
CA LEU A 27 -4.75 1.72 -15.43
C LEU A 27 -4.13 1.63 -16.83
N GLU A 28 -3.93 2.78 -17.48
CA GLU A 28 -3.27 2.86 -18.80
C GLU A 28 -1.83 2.33 -18.77
N ASP A 29 -1.06 2.67 -17.73
CA ASP A 29 0.34 2.23 -17.57
C ASP A 29 0.44 0.72 -17.26
N ARG A 30 -0.60 0.15 -16.63
CA ARG A 30 -0.63 -1.24 -16.17
C ARG A 30 -1.13 -2.21 -17.23
N LEU A 31 -2.10 -1.79 -18.05
CA LEU A 31 -2.76 -2.64 -19.03
C LEU A 31 -2.13 -2.49 -20.41
N ASP A 32 -1.97 -3.60 -21.13
CA ASP A 32 -1.48 -3.61 -22.52
C ASP A 32 -2.59 -3.24 -23.55
N CYS A 33 -3.61 -2.48 -23.13
CA CYS A 33 -4.69 -2.00 -23.98
C CYS A 33 -4.99 -0.52 -23.71
N GLU A 34 -5.57 0.17 -24.70
CA GLU A 34 -5.98 1.56 -24.55
C GLU A 34 -7.20 1.65 -23.63
N VAL A 35 -7.12 2.49 -22.59
CA VAL A 35 -8.21 2.75 -21.64
C VAL A 35 -8.69 4.18 -21.83
N TYR A 36 -10.00 4.38 -21.96
CA TYR A 36 -10.58 5.71 -22.10
C TYR A 36 -11.81 5.85 -21.22
N LEU A 37 -11.92 6.97 -20.51
CA LEU A 37 -13.13 7.34 -19.79
C LEU A 37 -13.78 8.58 -20.42
N ARG A 38 -15.06 8.48 -20.80
CA ARG A 38 -15.85 9.61 -21.31
C ARG A 38 -17.21 9.65 -20.62
N GLY A 39 -17.41 10.66 -19.77
CA GLY A 39 -18.56 10.67 -18.87
C GLY A 39 -18.49 9.45 -17.96
N ASN A 40 -19.47 8.57 -18.06
CA ASN A 40 -19.55 7.33 -17.29
C ASN A 40 -19.38 6.07 -18.15
N VAL A 41 -18.80 6.21 -19.34
CA VAL A 41 -18.49 5.08 -20.22
C VAL A 41 -16.98 4.90 -20.27
N ILE A 42 -16.52 3.77 -19.74
CA ILE A 42 -15.12 3.33 -19.86
C ILE A 42 -15.00 2.41 -21.08
N THR A 43 -14.02 2.67 -21.93
CA THR A 43 -13.75 1.92 -23.16
C THR A 43 -12.37 1.30 -23.06
N LEU A 44 -12.28 0.01 -23.38
CA LEU A 44 -11.05 -0.75 -23.53
C LEU A 44 -10.89 -1.12 -25.01
N ASP A 45 -9.73 -0.88 -25.60
CA ASP A 45 -9.43 -1.20 -27.00
C ASP A 45 -8.01 -1.80 -27.10
N GLY A 46 -7.88 -3.00 -27.68
CA GLY A 46 -6.59 -3.69 -27.72
C GLY A 46 -6.67 -5.19 -28.01
N PRO A 47 -5.62 -5.96 -27.68
CA PRO A 47 -5.65 -7.42 -27.75
C PRO A 47 -6.77 -8.00 -26.88
N ASP A 48 -7.38 -9.10 -27.34
CA ASP A 48 -8.56 -9.69 -26.69
C ASP A 48 -8.27 -10.12 -25.23
N GLU A 49 -7.06 -10.62 -24.96
CA GLU A 49 -6.60 -10.99 -23.62
C GLU A 49 -6.45 -9.77 -22.70
N SER A 50 -5.76 -8.72 -23.16
CA SER A 50 -5.59 -7.47 -22.41
C SER A 50 -6.90 -6.75 -22.13
N VAL A 51 -7.85 -6.79 -23.07
CA VAL A 51 -9.20 -6.23 -22.88
C VAL A 51 -9.99 -7.04 -21.84
N SER A 52 -9.82 -8.37 -21.81
CA SER A 52 -10.45 -9.21 -20.79
C SER A 52 -9.85 -8.91 -19.40
N GLU A 53 -8.52 -8.86 -19.29
CA GLU A 53 -7.83 -8.53 -18.03
C GLU A 53 -8.22 -7.13 -17.53
N GLY A 54 -8.26 -6.14 -18.43
CA GLY A 54 -8.70 -4.79 -18.11
C GLY A 54 -10.16 -4.73 -17.67
N GLN A 55 -11.05 -5.54 -18.26
CA GLN A 55 -12.44 -5.62 -17.83
C GLN A 55 -12.53 -6.17 -16.41
N ASP A 56 -11.85 -7.27 -16.11
CA ASP A 56 -11.88 -7.91 -14.78
C ASP A 56 -11.33 -6.95 -13.71
N LEU A 57 -10.22 -6.25 -14.00
CA LEU A 57 -9.64 -5.25 -13.09
C LEU A 57 -10.59 -4.07 -12.85
N ILE A 58 -11.26 -3.57 -13.89
CA ILE A 58 -12.24 -2.48 -13.74
C ILE A 58 -13.42 -2.96 -12.90
N GLU A 59 -13.97 -4.15 -13.16
CA GLU A 59 -15.10 -4.69 -12.40
C GLU A 59 -14.77 -4.83 -10.90
N GLU A 60 -13.56 -5.26 -10.55
CA GLU A 60 -13.09 -5.28 -9.16
C GLU A 60 -13.00 -3.89 -8.53
N LEU A 61 -12.46 -2.90 -9.26
CA LEU A 61 -12.37 -1.52 -8.79
C LEU A 61 -13.76 -0.88 -8.61
N VAL A 62 -14.70 -1.15 -9.53
CA VAL A 62 -16.09 -0.74 -9.39
C VAL A 62 -16.67 -1.32 -8.10
N GLY A 63 -16.50 -2.63 -7.88
CA GLY A 63 -17.00 -3.29 -6.68
C GLY A 63 -16.42 -2.69 -5.39
N LEU A 64 -15.14 -2.30 -5.38
CA LEU A 64 -14.53 -1.64 -4.23
C LEU A 64 -15.18 -0.27 -3.94
N VAL A 65 -15.42 0.54 -4.96
CA VAL A 65 -16.09 1.85 -4.80
C VAL A 65 -17.51 1.67 -4.28
N GLU A 66 -18.26 0.70 -4.81
CA GLU A 66 -19.61 0.38 -4.34
C GLU A 66 -19.64 -0.07 -2.87
N ARG A 67 -18.55 -0.69 -2.39
CA ARG A 67 -18.36 -1.05 -0.97
C ARG A 67 -17.86 0.13 -0.11
N GLY A 68 -17.68 1.32 -0.70
CA GLY A 68 -17.30 2.54 -0.01
C GLY A 68 -15.80 2.71 0.18
N HIS A 69 -14.98 2.06 -0.65
CA HIS A 69 -13.53 2.32 -0.69
C HIS A 69 -13.21 3.46 -1.65
N ASP A 70 -12.37 4.39 -1.20
CA ASP A 70 -11.77 5.40 -2.07
C ASP A 70 -10.72 4.76 -3.00
N LEU A 71 -10.61 5.24 -4.23
CA LEU A 71 -9.56 4.79 -5.15
C LEU A 71 -8.37 5.76 -5.17
N ASP A 72 -7.17 5.16 -5.14
CA ASP A 72 -5.92 5.86 -5.42
C ASP A 72 -5.06 5.03 -6.39
N PRO A 73 -3.99 5.60 -6.98
CA PRO A 73 -3.09 4.84 -7.87
C PRO A 73 -2.59 3.52 -7.27
N GLY A 74 -2.28 3.49 -5.97
CA GLY A 74 -1.82 2.27 -5.29
C GLY A 74 -2.92 1.23 -5.11
N THR A 75 -4.19 1.60 -5.23
CA THR A 75 -5.32 0.68 -5.19
C THR A 75 -5.33 -0.20 -6.43
N VAL A 76 -5.01 0.36 -7.61
CA VAL A 76 -4.86 -0.40 -8.87
C VAL A 76 -3.79 -1.48 -8.74
N ASP A 77 -2.62 -1.12 -8.19
CA ASP A 77 -1.53 -2.06 -7.91
C ASP A 77 -1.95 -3.16 -6.91
N THR A 78 -2.72 -2.78 -5.89
CA THR A 78 -3.19 -3.70 -4.85
C THR A 78 -4.15 -4.73 -5.43
N VAL A 79 -5.15 -4.29 -6.20
CA VAL A 79 -6.14 -5.17 -6.83
C VAL A 79 -5.43 -6.11 -7.81
N SER A 80 -4.58 -5.57 -8.68
CA SER A 80 -3.81 -6.37 -9.63
C SER A 80 -2.99 -7.47 -8.93
N GLY A 81 -2.22 -7.09 -7.90
CA GLY A 81 -1.40 -8.04 -7.15
C GLY A 81 -2.20 -9.04 -6.32
N ALA A 82 -3.42 -8.69 -5.90
CA ALA A 82 -4.34 -9.59 -5.20
C ALA A 82 -4.94 -10.63 -6.16
N THR A 83 -5.41 -10.20 -7.33
CA THR A 83 -5.90 -11.07 -8.40
C THR A 83 -4.84 -12.06 -8.85
N GLU A 84 -3.61 -11.61 -9.12
CA GLU A 84 -2.48 -12.49 -9.46
C GLU A 84 -2.18 -13.53 -8.37
N ALA A 85 -2.38 -13.16 -7.10
CA ALA A 85 -2.15 -14.04 -5.96
C ALA A 85 -3.36 -14.93 -5.60
N GLY A 86 -4.50 -14.77 -6.28
CA GLY A 86 -5.76 -15.44 -5.94
C GLY A 86 -6.31 -15.06 -4.57
N VAL A 87 -6.14 -13.79 -4.17
CA VAL A 87 -6.61 -13.23 -2.90
C VAL A 87 -7.63 -12.13 -3.20
N GLU A 88 -8.68 -12.04 -2.40
CA GLU A 88 -9.66 -10.95 -2.50
C GLU A 88 -8.99 -9.60 -2.18
N PRO A 89 -9.10 -8.57 -3.03
CA PRO A 89 -8.51 -7.25 -2.76
C PRO A 89 -8.96 -6.65 -1.43
N GLU A 90 -10.21 -6.94 -1.01
CA GLU A 90 -10.76 -6.50 0.27
C GLU A 90 -10.06 -7.13 1.47
N ASP A 91 -9.55 -8.35 1.38
CA ASP A 91 -8.76 -8.97 2.46
C ASP A 91 -7.45 -8.21 2.71
N VAL A 92 -6.90 -7.57 1.69
CA VAL A 92 -5.70 -6.74 1.78
C VAL A 92 -6.07 -5.33 2.22
N LEU A 93 -6.89 -4.65 1.42
CA LEU A 93 -7.23 -3.24 1.60
C LEU A 93 -8.08 -3.02 2.83
N GLY A 94 -8.94 -3.97 3.23
CA GLY A 94 -9.83 -3.91 4.39
C GLY A 94 -9.14 -4.10 5.74
N ASP A 95 -7.94 -4.69 5.75
CA ASP A 95 -7.19 -5.03 6.95
C ASP A 95 -6.51 -3.82 7.62
N ALA A 96 -7.30 -2.94 8.20
CA ALA A 96 -6.79 -1.79 8.94
C ALA A 96 -6.04 -2.25 10.19
N VAL A 97 -4.72 -2.03 10.22
CA VAL A 97 -3.89 -2.32 11.40
C VAL A 97 -3.97 -1.23 12.45
N TRP A 98 -4.25 0.01 12.04
CA TRP A 98 -4.37 1.15 12.96
C TRP A 98 -5.22 2.27 12.37
N ARG A 99 -5.94 3.00 13.22
CA ARG A 99 -6.79 4.13 12.84
C ARG A 99 -6.69 5.26 13.86
N HIS A 100 -6.53 6.50 13.40
CA HIS A 100 -6.59 7.68 14.27
C HIS A 100 -6.98 8.93 13.49
N ARG A 101 -7.97 9.69 14.00
CA ARG A 101 -8.38 10.99 13.43
C ARG A 101 -8.59 10.99 11.91
N GLY A 102 -9.20 9.92 11.38
CA GLY A 102 -9.43 9.75 9.95
C GLY A 102 -8.27 9.13 9.17
N THR A 103 -7.05 9.12 9.71
CA THR A 103 -5.94 8.34 9.15
C THR A 103 -6.17 6.86 9.38
N ARG A 104 -6.07 6.09 8.31
CA ARG A 104 -6.18 4.63 8.30
C ARG A 104 -4.89 4.04 7.76
N LEU A 105 -4.29 3.12 8.51
CA LEU A 105 -3.13 2.35 8.07
C LEU A 105 -3.56 0.91 7.83
N ALA A 106 -3.33 0.42 6.61
CA ALA A 106 -3.63 -0.93 6.18
C ALA A 106 -2.52 -1.42 5.23
N PRO A 107 -2.35 -2.75 5.06
CA PRO A 107 -1.58 -3.31 3.96
C PRO A 107 -2.06 -2.78 2.60
N ARG A 108 -1.10 -2.54 1.71
CA ARG A 108 -1.32 -2.13 0.31
C ARG A 108 -0.80 -3.15 -0.70
N THR A 109 -0.31 -4.29 -0.22
CA THR A 109 0.11 -5.41 -1.08
C THR A 109 -0.17 -6.73 -0.36
N VAL A 110 -0.31 -7.81 -1.13
CA VAL A 110 -0.47 -9.16 -0.59
C VAL A 110 0.69 -9.53 0.35
N ASN A 111 1.92 -9.12 0.05
CA ASN A 111 3.07 -9.40 0.91
C ASN A 111 3.04 -8.59 2.22
N GLN A 112 2.54 -7.35 2.19
CA GLN A 112 2.31 -6.59 3.42
C GLN A 112 1.21 -7.22 4.28
N LYS A 113 0.14 -7.74 3.65
CA LYS A 113 -0.93 -8.47 4.34
C LYS A 113 -0.39 -9.72 5.02
N ARG A 114 0.37 -10.55 4.27
CA ARG A 114 1.09 -11.71 4.83
C ARG A 114 2.01 -11.33 5.98
N TYR A 115 2.70 -10.19 5.89
CA TYR A 115 3.57 -9.71 6.96
C TYR A 115 2.79 -9.35 8.24
N VAL A 116 1.69 -8.59 8.10
CA VAL A 116 0.78 -8.26 9.22
C VAL A 116 0.20 -9.51 9.86
N ASP A 117 -0.29 -10.45 9.05
CA ASP A 117 -0.84 -11.71 9.55
C ASP A 117 0.21 -12.55 10.26
N SER A 118 1.45 -12.53 9.77
CA SER A 118 2.57 -13.20 10.43
C SER A 118 2.84 -12.62 11.81
N ILE A 119 2.76 -11.30 12.00
CA ILE A 119 2.90 -10.67 13.32
C ILE A 119 1.77 -11.08 14.26
N ARG A 120 0.53 -11.20 13.77
CA ARG A 120 -0.62 -11.63 14.59
C ARG A 120 -0.51 -13.09 15.03
N ALA A 121 -0.05 -13.96 14.14
CA ALA A 121 -0.04 -15.41 14.36
C ALA A 121 1.20 -15.93 15.11
N HIS A 122 2.27 -15.13 15.22
CA HIS A 122 3.54 -15.59 15.78
C HIS A 122 4.08 -14.63 16.84
N THR A 123 4.74 -15.17 17.87
CA THR A 123 5.40 -14.37 18.92
C THR A 123 6.59 -13.57 18.38
N VAL A 124 7.29 -14.10 17.35
CA VAL A 124 8.45 -13.47 16.73
C VAL A 124 8.31 -13.54 15.22
N THR A 125 8.46 -12.39 14.55
CA THR A 125 8.36 -12.27 13.08
C THR A 125 9.58 -11.53 12.54
N PHE A 126 10.21 -12.09 11.50
CA PHE A 126 11.31 -11.45 10.79
C PHE A 126 10.80 -10.79 9.51
N GLY A 127 10.80 -9.46 9.47
CA GLY A 127 10.48 -8.71 8.25
C GLY A 127 11.74 -8.47 7.42
N ILE A 128 11.91 -9.21 6.32
CA ILE A 128 13.04 -9.06 5.40
C ILE A 128 12.53 -8.53 4.05
N GLY A 129 13.17 -7.50 3.51
CA GLY A 129 12.83 -6.97 2.19
C GLY A 129 13.45 -5.59 1.91
N PRO A 130 13.34 -5.10 0.66
CA PRO A 130 13.93 -3.83 0.22
C PRO A 130 13.48 -2.62 1.06
N ALA A 131 14.24 -1.53 1.02
CA ALA A 131 13.80 -0.25 1.60
C ALA A 131 12.46 0.20 0.99
N GLY A 132 11.64 0.92 1.77
CA GLY A 132 10.35 1.44 1.29
C GLY A 132 9.17 0.44 1.27
N THR A 133 9.39 -0.84 1.59
CA THR A 133 8.32 -1.87 1.53
C THR A 133 7.36 -1.92 2.73
N GLY A 134 7.44 -0.94 3.64
CA GLY A 134 6.50 -0.82 4.78
C GLY A 134 6.79 -1.73 5.99
N LYS A 135 7.88 -2.50 6.00
CA LYS A 135 8.22 -3.44 7.09
C LYS A 135 8.24 -2.77 8.47
N THR A 136 9.05 -1.73 8.65
CA THR A 136 9.15 -1.01 9.93
C THR A 136 7.85 -0.28 10.25
N PHE A 137 7.26 0.37 9.24
CA PHE A 137 6.06 1.20 9.41
C PHE A 137 4.85 0.38 9.89
N LEU A 138 4.56 -0.74 9.22
CA LEU A 138 3.46 -1.64 9.60
C LEU A 138 3.69 -2.30 10.96
N ALA A 139 4.93 -2.70 11.27
CA ALA A 139 5.28 -3.25 12.58
C ALA A 139 5.03 -2.25 13.72
N VAL A 140 5.44 -1.00 13.52
CA VAL A 140 5.21 0.08 14.49
C VAL A 140 3.72 0.36 14.63
N ALA A 141 2.96 0.45 13.52
CA ALA A 141 1.51 0.66 13.57
C ALA A 141 0.80 -0.45 14.38
N MET A 142 1.17 -1.71 14.15
CA MET A 142 0.65 -2.84 14.94
C MET A 142 1.06 -2.77 16.42
N ALA A 143 2.29 -2.38 16.73
CA ALA A 143 2.73 -2.22 18.11
C ALA A 143 1.96 -1.11 18.84
N VAL A 144 1.69 0.02 18.16
CA VAL A 144 0.87 1.12 18.67
C VAL A 144 -0.57 0.64 18.90
N ALA A 145 -1.16 -0.08 17.94
CA ALA A 145 -2.50 -0.66 18.09
C ALA A 145 -2.58 -1.60 19.31
N ALA A 146 -1.59 -2.46 19.52
CA ALA A 146 -1.51 -3.34 20.69
C ALA A 146 -1.36 -2.57 22.02
N LEU A 147 -0.61 -1.46 22.02
CA LEU A 147 -0.47 -0.60 23.19
C LEU A 147 -1.78 0.13 23.53
N GLU A 148 -2.46 0.68 22.53
CA GLU A 148 -3.77 1.34 22.69
C GLU A 148 -4.85 0.35 23.13
N GLY A 149 -4.82 -0.86 22.56
CA GLY A 149 -5.67 -2.00 22.94
C GLY A 149 -5.36 -2.60 24.30
N ARG A 150 -4.25 -2.19 24.94
CA ARG A 150 -3.73 -2.70 26.22
C ARG A 150 -3.31 -4.18 26.20
N ASP A 151 -3.06 -4.73 25.02
CA ASP A 151 -2.45 -6.06 24.86
C ASP A 151 -0.99 -6.06 25.35
N VAL A 152 -0.34 -4.90 25.31
CA VAL A 152 0.99 -4.66 25.86
C VAL A 152 1.04 -3.40 26.72
N SER A 153 1.98 -3.32 27.65
CA SER A 153 2.15 -2.17 28.56
C SER A 153 3.20 -1.15 28.10
N ARG A 154 4.07 -1.53 27.16
CA ARG A 154 5.14 -0.68 26.63
C ARG A 154 5.61 -1.17 25.26
N ILE A 155 6.08 -0.23 24.44
CA ILE A 155 6.76 -0.51 23.16
C ILE A 155 8.25 -0.21 23.36
N ILE A 156 9.12 -1.11 22.87
CA ILE A 156 10.57 -0.89 22.86
C ILE A 156 11.01 -0.87 21.41
N LEU A 157 11.48 0.28 20.94
CA LEU A 157 12.11 0.42 19.64
C LEU A 157 13.61 0.44 19.83
N THR A 158 14.31 -0.43 19.11
CA THR A 158 15.77 -0.46 19.11
C THR A 158 16.26 -0.49 17.67
N ARG A 159 17.32 0.27 17.42
CA ARG A 159 18.07 0.22 16.18
C ARG A 159 19.50 -0.14 16.58
N PRO A 160 20.07 -1.24 16.07
CA PRO A 160 21.46 -1.55 16.36
C PRO A 160 22.32 -0.40 15.82
N ALA A 161 23.26 0.08 16.64
CA ALA A 161 24.33 0.94 16.15
C ALA A 161 25.25 0.05 15.31
N VAL A 162 25.10 0.11 13.98
CA VAL A 162 25.96 -0.61 13.04
C VAL A 162 26.83 0.42 12.34
N GLU A 163 28.14 0.38 12.63
CA GLU A 163 29.15 1.10 11.85
C GLU A 163 29.12 0.55 10.42
N ALA A 164 28.63 1.36 9.48
CA ALA A 164 28.70 1.06 8.06
C ALA A 164 30.15 1.24 7.57
N GLY A 165 30.99 0.22 7.76
CA GLY A 165 32.16 0.00 6.90
C GLY A 165 33.38 0.93 7.03
N GLU A 166 33.36 1.95 7.90
CA GLU A 166 34.57 2.66 8.28
C GLU A 166 34.72 2.58 9.81
N ARG A 167 35.92 2.23 10.28
CA ARG A 167 36.34 2.43 11.68
C ARG A 167 35.89 3.84 12.07
N LEU A 168 35.41 4.05 13.29
CA LEU A 168 35.22 5.37 13.91
C LEU A 168 36.45 6.29 13.71
N GLY A 169 36.58 6.84 12.52
CA GLY A 169 37.52 7.87 12.15
C GLY A 169 36.88 9.14 12.59
N PHE A 170 37.46 9.70 13.66
CA PHE A 170 37.23 11.03 14.20
C PHE A 170 36.30 11.91 13.34
N LEU A 171 34.99 11.84 13.60
CA LEU A 171 34.15 13.02 13.38
C LEU A 171 34.78 14.15 14.21
N PRO A 172 35.30 15.24 13.61
CA PRO A 172 35.71 16.39 14.38
C PRO A 172 34.44 16.98 15.01
N GLY A 173 34.42 17.07 16.33
CA GLY A 173 33.24 17.47 17.09
C GLY A 173 33.26 16.90 18.50
N ASP A 174 32.52 17.54 19.40
CA ASP A 174 32.34 17.08 20.77
C ASP A 174 31.58 15.75 20.82
N ILE A 175 31.54 15.14 22.01
CA ILE A 175 30.78 13.89 22.25
C ILE A 175 29.32 14.05 21.82
N GLN A 176 28.76 15.26 21.95
CA GLN A 176 27.38 15.56 21.64
C GLN A 176 27.09 15.45 20.14
N ALA A 177 27.96 16.00 19.28
CA ALA A 177 27.87 15.86 17.83
C ALA A 177 27.99 14.41 17.33
N LYS A 178 28.70 13.55 18.10
CA LYS A 178 28.84 12.12 17.79
C LYS A 178 27.63 11.29 18.23
N VAL A 179 26.90 11.78 19.23
CA VAL A 179 25.75 11.10 19.84
C VAL A 179 24.42 11.60 19.25
N ASP A 180 24.36 12.83 18.74
CA ASP A 180 23.16 13.48 18.18
C ASP A 180 22.40 12.64 17.13
N PRO A 181 23.07 11.95 16.18
CA PRO A 181 22.38 11.12 15.19
C PRO A 181 21.61 9.93 15.81
N TYR A 182 22.00 9.51 17.01
CA TYR A 182 21.42 8.36 17.73
C TYR A 182 20.37 8.77 18.77
N LEU A 183 20.29 10.05 19.12
CA LEU A 183 19.31 10.60 20.07
C LEU A 183 18.16 11.35 19.39
N ARG A 184 18.23 11.56 18.07
CA ARG A 184 17.10 12.14 17.35
C ARG A 184 15.88 11.23 17.43
N PRO A 185 14.70 11.79 17.78
CA PRO A 185 13.45 11.08 17.61
C PRO A 185 13.33 10.60 16.17
N LEU A 186 12.89 9.35 15.99
CA LEU A 186 12.57 8.80 14.67
C LEU A 186 11.36 9.57 14.14
N PHE A 187 11.62 10.61 13.36
CA PHE A 187 10.64 11.17 12.45
C PHE A 187 10.71 10.36 11.16
N ASP A 188 9.59 9.76 10.76
CA ASP A 188 9.45 9.26 9.40
C ASP A 188 9.37 10.47 8.45
N ALA A 189 9.94 10.32 7.25
CA ALA A 189 9.97 11.37 6.23
C ALA A 189 8.63 11.43 5.48
#